data_AF-A0A1R3GJT0-F1
#
_entry.id   AF-A0A1R3GJT0-F1
#
_cell.length_a   1.000
_cell.length_b   1.000
_cell.length_c   1.000
_cell.angle_alpha   90.00
_cell.angle_beta   90.00
_cell.angle_gamma   90.00
#
_symmetry.space_group_name_H-M   'P 1'
#
loop_
_entity.id
_entity.type
_entity.pdbx_description
1 polymer ?
#
loop_
_entity_poly.entity_id
_entity_poly.type
_entity_poly.pdbx_seq_one_letter_code
_entity_poly.pdbx_strand_id
1 'polypeptide(L)' 'MKSSGKWSRAMAILKEFEEKCGTPIPKLKQVADAMTVEMHAGLASEGGSKLKMIISYVDNLPTG' A
#
# COMPACT_ATOMS: atom_id res chain seq x y z
N MET A 1 -4.84 33.68 -25.62
CA MET A 1 -4.87 33.71 -24.13
C MET A 1 -5.96 32.85 -23.46
N LYS A 2 -7.02 32.37 -24.15
CA LYS A 2 -8.06 31.50 -23.55
C LYS A 2 -7.59 30.08 -23.11
N SER A 3 -6.39 29.63 -23.50
CA SER A 3 -5.84 28.31 -23.14
C SER A 3 -5.04 28.31 -21.83
N SER A 4 -4.55 29.47 -21.36
CA SER A 4 -3.64 29.55 -20.21
C SER A 4 -4.32 29.16 -18.88
N GLY A 5 -5.56 29.60 -18.66
CA GLY A 5 -6.32 29.28 -17.43
C GLY A 5 -6.77 27.81 -17.33
N LYS A 6 -7.00 27.14 -18.47
CA LYS A 6 -7.28 25.69 -18.47
C LYS A 6 -6.02 24.89 -18.15
N TRP A 7 -4.89 25.32 -18.69
CA TRP A 7 -3.60 24.71 -18.41
C TRP A 7 -3.17 24.87 -16.96
N SER A 8 -3.34 26.06 -16.37
CA SER A 8 -3.02 26.28 -14.95
C SER A 8 -3.85 25.40 -14.02
N ARG A 9 -5.15 25.22 -14.31
CA ARG A 9 -6.01 24.29 -13.56
C ARG A 9 -5.54 22.84 -13.70
N ALA A 10 -5.18 22.41 -14.91
CA ALA A 10 -4.67 21.07 -15.14
C ALA A 10 -3.36 20.81 -14.37
N MET A 11 -2.44 21.78 -14.37
CA MET A 11 -1.18 21.69 -13.62
C MET A 11 -1.40 21.66 -12.10
N ALA A 12 -2.40 22.38 -11.59
CA ALA A 12 -2.74 22.31 -10.17
C ALA A 12 -3.23 20.91 -9.77
N ILE A 13 -4.09 20.30 -10.59
CA ILE A 13 -4.57 18.93 -10.36
C ILE A 13 -3.40 17.94 -10.42
N LEU A 14 -2.51 18.08 -11.42
CA LEU A 14 -1.35 17.20 -11.56
C LEU A 14 -0.42 17.29 -10.36
N LYS A 15 -0.17 18.50 -9.85
CA LYS A 15 0.66 18.71 -8.67
C LYS A 15 0.04 18.09 -7.41
N GLU A 16 -1.25 18.29 -7.19
CA GLU A 16 -1.96 17.66 -6.07
C GLU A 16 -1.91 16.13 -6.15
N PHE A 17 -2.06 15.59 -7.36
CA PHE A 17 -1.96 14.16 -7.59
C PHE A 17 -0.56 13.62 -7.29
N GLU A 18 0.49 14.28 -7.80
CA GLU A 18 1.88 13.93 -7.52
C GLU A 18 2.17 13.95 -6.01
N GLU A 19 1.75 14.99 -5.30
CA GLU A 19 1.94 15.13 -3.86
C GLU A 19 1.20 14.04 -3.07
N LYS A 20 -0.06 13.77 -3.41
CA LYS A 20 -0.89 12.76 -2.71
C LYS A 20 -0.48 11.32 -3.01
N CYS A 21 0.03 11.05 -4.21
CA CYS A 21 0.53 9.73 -4.61
C CYS A 21 2.01 9.52 -4.27
N GLY A 22 2.71 10.54 -3.80
CA GLY A 22 4.09 10.46 -3.36
C GLY A 22 4.30 9.37 -2.30
N THR A 23 5.24 8.46 -2.56
CA THR A 23 5.58 7.35 -1.66
C THR A 23 7.06 7.40 -1.27
N PRO A 24 7.49 8.42 -0.50
CA PRO A 24 8.87 8.50 -0.05
C PRO A 24 9.21 7.32 0.88
N ILE A 25 10.49 6.95 0.96
CA ILE A 25 10.97 5.81 1.75
C ILE A 25 10.41 5.77 3.19
N PRO A 26 10.33 6.87 3.96
CA PRO A 26 9.74 6.85 5.30
C PRO A 26 8.26 6.41 5.32
N LYS A 27 7.48 6.81 4.31
CA LYS A 27 6.08 6.40 4.17
C LYS A 27 5.98 4.91 3.83
N LEU A 28 6.87 4.41 2.96
CA LEU A 28 6.94 2.99 2.63
C LEU A 28 7.30 2.13 3.84
N LYS A 29 8.21 2.59 4.71
CA LYS A 29 8.51 1.92 5.98
C LYS A 29 7.27 1.81 6.88
N GLN A 30 6.51 2.89 7.03
CA GLN A 30 5.24 2.85 7.78
C GLN A 30 4.23 1.84 7.19
N VAL A 31 4.15 1.74 5.86
CA VAL A 31 3.30 0.74 5.19
C VAL A 31 3.78 -0.68 5.48
N ALA A 32 5.09 -0.92 5.44
CA ALA A 32 5.67 -2.22 5.77
C ALA A 32 5.43 -2.60 7.24
N ASP A 33 5.64 -1.66 8.16
CA ASP A 33 5.40 -1.88 9.59
C ASP A 33 3.92 -2.21 9.85
N ALA A 34 2.99 -1.47 9.23
CA ALA A 34 1.56 -1.76 9.31
C ALA A 34 1.20 -3.14 8.72
N MET A 35 1.83 -3.53 7.61
CA MET A 35 1.66 -4.86 7.03
C MET A 35 2.07 -5.95 8.02
N THR A 36 3.22 -5.80 8.69
CA THR A 36 3.69 -6.75 9.69
C THR A 36 2.73 -6.88 10.87
N VAL A 37 2.17 -5.77 11.36
CA VAL A 37 1.14 -5.78 12.41
C VAL A 37 -0.09 -6.58 11.96
N GLU A 38 -0.60 -6.32 10.75
CA GLU A 38 -1.77 -7.05 10.22
C GLU A 38 -1.48 -8.55 10.01
N MET A 39 -0.25 -8.91 9.63
CA MET A 39 0.16 -10.32 9.50
C MET A 39 0.13 -11.03 10.85
N HIS A 40 0.69 -10.40 11.89
CA HIS A 40 0.65 -10.95 13.26
C HIS A 40 -0.79 -11.14 13.75
N ALA A 41 -1.64 -10.13 13.53
CA ALA A 41 -3.05 -10.21 13.93
C ALA A 41 -3.81 -11.31 13.16
N GLY A 42 -3.54 -11.49 11.87
CA GLY A 42 -4.16 -12.55 11.05
C GLY A 42 -3.72 -13.96 11.43
N LEU A 43 -2.47 -14.14 11.88
CA LEU A 43 -1.97 -15.44 12.37
C LEU A 43 -2.44 -15.76 13.79
N ALA A 44 -2.68 -14.75 14.62
CA ALA A 44 -3.08 -14.95 16.02
C ALA A 44 -4.50 -15.52 16.16
N SER A 45 -5.41 -15.18 15.23
CA SER A 45 -6.79 -15.66 15.23
C SER A 45 -7.43 -15.49 13.87
N GLU A 46 -8.30 -16.42 13.47
CA GLU A 46 -9.11 -16.27 12.26
C GLU A 46 -9.96 -14.99 12.32
N GLY A 47 -9.88 -14.17 11.27
CA GLY A 47 -10.54 -12.87 11.23
C GLY A 47 -9.90 -11.77 12.09
N GLY A 48 -8.74 -12.03 12.72
CA GLY A 48 -8.03 -11.06 13.56
C GLY A 48 -7.47 -9.85 12.81
N SER A 49 -7.40 -9.91 11.48
CA SER A 49 -7.02 -8.80 10.61
C SER A 49 -7.69 -8.93 9.24
N LYS A 50 -7.54 -7.91 8.38
CA LYS A 50 -8.00 -8.00 6.98
C LYS A 50 -7.15 -8.97 6.15
N LEU A 51 -5.95 -9.29 6.60
CA LEU A 51 -5.13 -10.35 6.03
C LEU A 51 -5.60 -11.69 6.60
N LYS A 52 -6.15 -12.54 5.74
CA LYS A 52 -6.72 -13.83 6.15
C LYS A 52 -5.69 -14.84 6.67
N MET A 53 -4.42 -14.69 6.29
CA MET A 53 -3.32 -15.57 6.69
C MET A 53 -3.68 -17.07 6.68
N ILE A 54 -4.24 -17.53 5.54
CA ILE A 54 -4.82 -18.87 5.40
C ILE A 54 -3.69 -19.93 5.44
N ILE A 55 -3.91 -20.98 6.22
CA ILE A 55 -3.03 -22.14 6.29
C ILE A 55 -3.08 -22.90 4.96
N SER A 56 -1.92 -23.05 4.30
CA SER A 56 -1.81 -23.72 3.00
C SER A 56 -1.80 -25.25 3.09
N TYR A 57 -1.55 -25.81 4.28
CA TYR A 57 -1.26 -27.23 4.51
C TYR A 57 -0.04 -27.74 3.72
N VAL A 58 0.82 -26.83 3.27
CA VAL A 58 2.12 -27.17 2.67
C VAL A 58 3.19 -27.03 3.74
N ASP A 59 3.55 -28.16 4.33
CA ASP A 59 4.56 -28.20 5.39
C ASP A 59 5.97 -28.43 4.85
N ASN A 60 6.09 -29.04 3.66
CA ASN A 60 7.37 -29.35 3.01
C ASN A 60 7.40 -28.77 1.59
N LEU A 61 8.41 -27.96 1.32
CA LEU A 61 8.71 -27.45 -0.02
C LEU A 61 9.68 -28.40 -0.75
N PRO A 62 9.69 -28.42 -2.09
CA PRO A 62 10.64 -29.21 -2.87
C PRO A 62 12.10 -28.85 -2.56
N THR A 63 12.98 -29.84 -2.58
CA THR A 63 14.42 -29.67 -2.30
C THR A 63 15.32 -29.74 -3.54
N GLY A 64 14.75 -30.01 -4.71
CA GLY A 64 15.49 -30.32 -5.95
C GLY A 64 15.05 -31.65 -6.54
#